data_AF-K0ELP7-F1
#
_entry.id   AF-K0ELP7-F1
#
_cell.length_a   1.000
_cell.length_b   1.000
_cell.length_c   1.000
_cell.angle_alpha   90.00
_cell.angle_beta   90.00
_cell.angle_gamma   90.00
#
_symmetry.space_group_name_H-M   'P 1'
#
loop_
_entity.id
_entity.type
_entity.pdbx_description
1 polymer ?
#
loop_
_entity_poly.entity_id
_entity_poly.type
_entity_poly.pdbx_seq_one_letter_code
_entity_poly.pdbx_strand_id
1 'polypeptide(L)' 'MSEAKFGVGDRVRHVSLGRHGIVVEVDLEYTPAHDDNGLTLNPDVRSSPWYLVTIDDEQGAPVDTYLAEGQLTSDS' A
#
# COMPACT_ATOMS: atom_id res chain seq x y z
N MET A 1 -13.31 3.70 14.67
CA MET A 1 -11.86 3.62 14.42
C MET A 1 -11.71 2.90 13.11
N SER A 2 -10.97 3.44 12.15
CA SER A 2 -10.74 2.76 10.87
C SER A 2 -9.95 1.48 11.17
N GLU A 3 -10.54 0.32 10.92
CA GLU A 3 -9.87 -0.97 11.06
C GLU A 3 -9.08 -1.24 9.79
N ALA A 4 -7.81 -1.63 9.91
CA ALA A 4 -6.98 -1.99 8.77
C ALA A 4 -7.41 -3.35 8.23
N LYS A 5 -7.65 -3.45 6.91
CA LYS A 5 -8.00 -4.71 6.25
C LYS A 5 -6.85 -5.71 6.18
N PHE A 6 -5.61 -5.23 6.12
CA PHE A 6 -4.40 -6.06 6.03
C PHE A 6 -3.51 -5.86 7.26
N GLY A 7 -2.78 -6.90 7.64
CA GLY A 7 -1.77 -6.88 8.69
C GLY A 7 -0.35 -7.08 8.15
N VAL A 8 0.65 -6.83 8.99
CA VAL A 8 2.06 -7.09 8.67
C VAL A 8 2.27 -8.56 8.33
N GLY A 9 2.93 -8.82 7.20
CA GLY A 9 3.16 -10.17 6.66
C GLY A 9 2.08 -10.66 5.71
N ASP A 10 0.96 -9.96 5.57
CA ASP A 10 -0.08 -10.32 4.60
C ASP A 10 0.42 -10.11 3.17
N ARG A 11 0.07 -11.07 2.29
CA ARG A 11 0.31 -10.97 0.86
C ARG A 11 -0.79 -10.14 0.21
N VAL A 12 -0.38 -9.13 -0.54
CA VAL A 12 -1.25 -8.20 -1.23
C VAL A 12 -0.85 -8.07 -2.68
N ARG A 13 -1.78 -7.58 -3.49
CA ARG A 13 -1.54 -7.25 -4.89
C ARG A 13 -1.97 -5.81 -5.16
N HIS A 14 -1.11 -5.05 -5.83
CA HIS A 14 -1.45 -3.70 -6.26
C HIS A 14 -2.54 -3.78 -7.35
N VAL A 15 -3.66 -3.10 -7.15
CA VAL A 15 -4.85 -3.20 -8.01
C VAL A 15 -4.57 -2.76 -9.45
N SER A 16 -3.92 -1.61 -9.65
CA SER A 16 -3.64 -1.08 -11.00
C SER A 16 -2.45 -1.74 -11.70
N LEU A 17 -1.37 -2.05 -10.97
CA LEU A 17 -0.13 -2.61 -11.54
C LEU A 17 -0.14 -4.15 -11.61
N GLY A 18 -1.03 -4.82 -10.88
CA GLY A 18 -1.10 -6.29 -10.82
C GLY A 18 0.08 -6.95 -10.11
N ARG A 19 0.94 -6.18 -9.45
CA ARG A 19 2.18 -6.66 -8.82
C ARG A 19 1.92 -7.18 -7.40
N HIS A 20 2.61 -8.24 -7.04
CA HIS A 20 2.52 -8.87 -5.73
C HIS A 20 3.48 -8.20 -4.75
N GLY A 21 3.05 -8.08 -3.50
CA GLY A 21 3.86 -7.53 -2.43
C GLY A 21 3.47 -8.06 -1.06
N ILE A 22 4.23 -7.66 -0.05
CA ILE A 22 4.01 -8.04 1.34
C ILE A 22 3.91 -6.78 2.18
N VAL A 23 2.92 -6.72 3.07
CA VAL A 23 2.76 -5.62 4.01
C VAL A 23 3.88 -5.68 5.06
N VAL A 24 4.61 -4.57 5.20
CA VAL A 24 5.69 -4.37 6.17
C VAL A 24 5.21 -3.56 7.37
N GLU A 25 4.37 -2.57 7.12
CA GLU A 25 3.87 -1.64 8.14
C GLU A 25 2.43 -1.24 7.84
N VAL A 26 1.70 -0.87 8.90
CA VAL A 26 0.30 -0.44 8.84
C VAL A 26 0.16 0.89 9.55
N ASP A 27 -0.17 1.92 8.80
CA ASP A 27 -0.36 3.29 9.28
C ASP A 27 -1.85 3.67 9.21
N LEU A 28 -2.45 3.91 10.37
CA LEU A 28 -3.85 4.35 10.43
C LEU A 28 -4.02 5.86 10.22
N GLU A 29 -2.91 6.61 10.28
CA GLU A 29 -2.89 8.06 10.15
C GLU A 29 -2.05 8.45 8.93
N TYR A 30 -2.58 9.37 8.12
CA TYR A 30 -1.85 9.89 6.97
C TYR A 30 -0.65 10.76 7.40
N THR A 31 0.48 10.58 6.71
CA THR A 31 1.64 11.47 6.78
C THR A 31 2.03 11.95 5.37
N PRO A 32 2.71 13.11 5.22
CA PRO A 32 3.19 13.57 3.93
C PRO A 32 4.13 12.61 3.19
N ALA A 33 4.75 11.66 3.89
CA ALA A 33 5.59 10.63 3.28
C ALA A 33 4.79 9.67 2.38
N HIS A 34 3.49 9.51 2.64
CA HIS A 34 2.62 8.63 1.86
C HIS A 34 2.39 9.11 0.42
N ASP A 35 2.50 10.42 0.18
CA ASP A 35 2.33 11.02 -1.14
C ASP A 35 3.60 10.88 -2.02
N ASP A 36 4.73 10.39 -1.48
CA ASP A 36 6.01 10.27 -2.20
C ASP A 36 5.99 9.19 -3.30
N ASN A 37 4.96 8.33 -3.30
CA ASN A 37 4.74 7.32 -4.34
C ASN A 37 4.27 7.92 -5.69
N GLY A 38 3.81 9.18 -5.73
CA GLY A 38 3.20 9.81 -6.90
C GLY A 38 1.88 9.17 -7.38
N LEU A 39 1.37 8.15 -6.68
CA LEU A 39 0.11 7.45 -6.96
C LEU A 39 -1.07 8.08 -6.23
N THR A 40 -0.82 8.89 -5.20
CA THR A 40 -1.83 9.54 -4.38
C THR A 40 -2.43 10.77 -5.08
N LEU A 41 -3.25 10.53 -6.10
CA LEU A 41 -3.93 11.60 -6.86
C LEU A 41 -5.21 12.09 -6.20
N ASN A 42 -5.87 11.27 -5.38
CA ASN A 42 -7.13 11.62 -4.73
C ASN A 42 -6.92 11.88 -3.23
N PRO A 43 -7.20 13.09 -2.70
CA PRO A 43 -7.13 13.36 -1.26
C PRO A 43 -8.05 12.46 -0.43
N ASP A 44 -9.11 11.88 -1.01
CA ASP A 44 -10.01 10.95 -0.30
C ASP A 44 -9.28 9.73 0.26
N VAL A 45 -8.23 9.24 -0.44
CA VAL A 45 -7.47 8.06 0.01
C VAL A 45 -6.67 8.33 1.28
N ARG A 46 -6.43 9.60 1.63
CA ARG A 46 -5.76 9.99 2.88
C ARG A 46 -6.60 9.66 4.13
N SER A 47 -7.91 9.42 3.96
CA SER A 47 -8.80 8.98 5.05
C SER A 47 -8.78 7.46 5.28
N SER A 48 -8.13 6.70 4.40
CA SER A 48 -7.99 5.25 4.51
C SER A 48 -6.69 4.87 5.22
N PRO A 49 -6.62 3.66 5.80
CA PRO A 49 -5.36 3.08 6.24
C PRO A 49 -4.33 3.04 5.10
N TRP A 50 -3.07 3.26 5.47
CA TRP A 50 -1.90 3.20 4.62
C TRP A 50 -1.05 1.99 5.00
N TYR A 51 -0.35 1.46 3.99
CA TYR A 51 0.48 0.28 4.13
C TYR A 51 1.83 0.55 3.50
N LEU A 52 2.91 0.27 4.22
CA LEU A 52 4.20 0.10 3.58
C LEU A 52 4.24 -1.30 3.00
N VAL A 53 4.40 -1.41 1.68
CA VAL A 53 4.42 -2.69 0.98
C VAL A 53 5.75 -2.84 0.27
N THR A 54 6.45 -3.94 0.53
CA THR A 54 7.57 -4.35 -0.33
C THR A 54 6.96 -5.00 -1.57
N ILE A 55 7.14 -4.35 -2.71
CA ILE A 55 6.61 -4.77 -4.01
C ILE A 55 7.75 -4.83 -5.02
N ASP A 56 7.67 -5.75 -5.98
CA ASP A 56 8.68 -5.81 -7.04
C ASP A 56 8.53 -4.59 -7.99
N ASP A 57 9.65 -3.97 -8.34
CA ASP A 57 9.70 -2.94 -9.38
C ASP A 57 9.61 -3.55 -10.80
N GLU A 58 9.82 -2.74 -11.84
CA GLU A 58 9.80 -3.23 -13.24
C GLU A 58 10.96 -4.19 -13.56
N GLN A 59 12.01 -4.17 -12.75
CA GLN A 59 13.21 -4.97 -12.87
C GLN A 59 13.15 -6.24 -11.99
N GLY A 60 12.08 -6.40 -11.20
CA GLY A 60 11.93 -7.50 -10.26
C GLY A 60 12.74 -7.30 -8.97
N ALA A 61 13.16 -6.06 -8.66
CA ALA A 61 13.80 -5.75 -7.40
C ALA A 61 12.74 -5.33 -6.36
N PRO A 62 12.84 -5.80 -5.11
CA PRO A 62 11.93 -5.42 -4.06
C PRO A 62 12.15 -3.96 -3.67
N VAL A 63 11.09 -3.15 -3.75
CA VAL A 63 11.08 -1.75 -3.32
C VAL A 63 9.95 -1.53 -2.32
N ASP A 64 10.22 -0.73 -1.29
CA ASP A 64 9.21 -0.35 -0.31
C ASP A 64 8.42 0.85 -0.83
N THR A 65 7.10 0.71 -0.91
CA THR A 65 6.19 1.75 -1.40
C THR A 65 5.00 1.88 -0.48
N TYR A 66 4.67 3.10 -0.08
CA TYR A 66 3.44 3.39 0.64
C TYR A 66 2.24 3.28 -0.30
N LEU A 67 1.19 2.56 0.10
CA LEU A 67 -0.05 2.37 -0.66
C LEU A 67 -1.25 2.49 0.26
N ALA A 68 -2.30 3.18 -0.18
CA ALA A 68 -3.56 3.22 0.55
C ALA A 68 -4.34 1.91 0.40
N GLU A 69 -5.23 1.59 1.35
CA GLU A 69 -6.04 0.35 1.34
C GLU A 69 -6.74 0.08 0.01
N GLY A 70 -7.32 1.12 -0.62
CA GLY A 70 -8.01 1.00 -1.89
C GLY A 70 -7.12 0.65 -3.09
N GLN A 71 -5.79 0.76 -2.95
CA GLN A 71 -4.83 0.36 -3.98
C GLN A 71 -4.39 -1.10 -3.86
N LEU A 72 -4.82 -1.79 -2.80
CA LEU A 72 -4.45 -3.16 -2.49
C LEU A 72 -5.65 -4.10 -2.56
N THR A 73 -5.40 -5.31 -3.05
CA THR A 73 -6.30 -6.46 -2.89
C THR A 73 -5.57 -7.60 -2.20
N SER A 74 -6.32 -8.45 -1.49
CA SER A 74 -5.80 -9.72 -0.99
C SER A 74 -5.26 -10.54 -2.15
N ASP A 75 -4.06 -11.10 -1.99
CA ASP A 75 -3.51 -12.08 -2.91
C ASP A 75 -4.19 -13.43 -2.63
N SER A 76 -5.24 -13.74 -3.39
CA SER A 76 -5.94 -15.03 -3.35
C SER A 76 -5.49 -15.91 -4.50
#